data_AF-A0A7S0QA90-F1
#
_entry.id   AF-A0A7S0QA90-F1
#
_cell.length_a   1.000
_cell.length_b   1.000
_cell.length_c   1.000
_cell.angle_alpha   90.00
_cell.angle_beta   90.00
_cell.angle_gamma   90.00
#
_symmetry.space_group_name_H-M   'P 1'
#
loop_
_entity.id
_entity.type
_entity.pdbx_description
1 polymer ?
#
loop_
_entity_poly.entity_id
_entity_poly.type
_entity_poly.pdbx_seq_one_letter_code
_entity_poly.pdbx_strand_id
1 'polypeptide(L)'
;RDPVGNLVRNVNGETYTVTALRTPKVLQKARRHYDCAVTTEQQDNSAHVCGPDSASCMDGFPLEDFGGTGTAHSHWEKRVMYSELMSGTVDANLSPISDITLALFEDSGWYIPDYKVGGPECFVNAEWCVSSTATAPESRLRFLWGENKGCSFVTGSSGRATW
;
A
#
# COMPACT_ATOMS: atom_id res chain seq x y z
N ARG A 1 -3.08 -5.10 -19.05
CA ARG A 1 -2.06 -4.06 -18.81
C ARG A 1 -0.96 -4.71 -18.00
N ASP A 2 0.30 -4.38 -18.24
CA ASP A 2 1.39 -4.89 -17.43
C ASP A 2 1.18 -4.51 -15.95
N PRO A 3 1.44 -5.44 -15.01
CA PRO A 3 1.17 -5.21 -13.60
C PRO A 3 2.11 -4.16 -13.00
N VAL A 4 3.28 -3.94 -13.59
CA VAL A 4 4.23 -2.89 -13.20
C VAL A 4 4.42 -1.94 -14.38
N GLY A 5 4.50 -0.64 -14.12
CA GLY A 5 4.87 0.31 -15.16
C GLY A 5 5.10 1.72 -14.66
N ASN A 6 5.78 2.51 -15.47
CA ASN A 6 6.16 3.88 -15.16
C ASN A 6 4.98 4.85 -15.25
N LEU A 7 4.79 5.65 -14.20
CA LEU A 7 3.77 6.69 -14.08
C LEU A 7 4.46 8.05 -14.06
N VAL A 8 4.08 8.92 -14.99
CA VAL A 8 4.52 10.32 -14.97
C VAL A 8 3.62 11.09 -14.02
N ARG A 9 4.22 11.76 -13.05
CA ARG A 9 3.54 12.58 -12.04
C ARG A 9 3.99 14.02 -12.17
N ASN A 10 3.04 14.93 -11.97
CA ASN A 10 3.29 16.37 -11.88
C ASN A 10 2.89 16.83 -10.48
N VAL A 11 3.86 17.26 -9.67
CA VAL A 11 3.62 17.80 -8.32
C VAL A 11 4.31 19.15 -8.24
N ASN A 12 3.57 20.20 -7.90
CA ASN A 12 4.09 21.57 -7.75
C ASN A 12 4.89 22.11 -8.96
N GLY A 13 4.53 21.67 -10.18
CA GLY A 13 5.21 22.08 -11.41
C GLY A 13 6.46 21.28 -11.76
N GLU A 14 6.85 20.30 -10.94
CA GLU A 14 7.92 19.35 -11.24
C GLU A 14 7.34 18.02 -11.74
N THR A 15 7.92 17.52 -12.84
CA THR A 15 7.58 16.22 -13.42
C THR A 15 8.58 15.17 -12.95
N TYR A 16 8.09 14.06 -12.42
CA TYR A 16 8.90 12.91 -12.07
C TYR A 16 8.23 11.61 -12.50
N THR A 17 9.03 10.55 -12.63
CA THR A 17 8.56 9.22 -13.03
C THR A 17 8.59 8.30 -11.83
N VAL A 18 7.51 7.56 -11.61
CA VAL A 18 7.37 6.58 -10.53
C VAL A 18 7.18 5.20 -11.15
N THR A 19 8.01 4.25 -10.77
CA THR A 19 7.74 2.83 -11.07
C THR A 19 6.66 2.36 -10.10
N ALA A 20 5.53 1.87 -10.59
CA ALA A 20 4.40 1.51 -9.75
C ALA A 20 3.75 0.19 -10.15
N LEU A 21 3.26 -0.54 -9.14
CA LEU A 21 2.41 -1.71 -9.29
C LEU A 21 0.94 -1.29 -9.49
N ARG A 22 0.23 -1.94 -10.40
CA ARG A 22 -1.12 -1.55 -10.87
C ARG A 22 -2.12 -2.69 -10.78
N THR A 23 -1.89 -3.65 -9.90
CA THR A 23 -2.75 -4.81 -9.77
C THR A 23 -4.05 -4.48 -9.01
N PRO A 24 -5.17 -5.15 -9.34
CA PRO A 24 -6.49 -4.69 -8.89
C PRO A 24 -6.68 -4.65 -7.37
N LYS A 25 -6.25 -5.69 -6.64
CA LYS A 25 -6.45 -5.78 -5.19
C LYS A 25 -5.51 -4.86 -4.44
N VAL A 26 -4.25 -4.74 -4.86
CA VAL A 26 -3.31 -3.78 -4.27
C VAL A 26 -3.88 -2.38 -4.36
N LEU A 27 -4.35 -1.97 -5.54
CA LEU A 27 -4.96 -0.65 -5.71
C LEU A 27 -6.22 -0.48 -4.86
N GLN A 28 -7.09 -1.49 -4.79
CA GLN A 28 -8.28 -1.45 -3.94
C GLN A 28 -7.92 -1.23 -2.46
N LYS A 29 -7.03 -2.06 -1.91
CA LYS A 29 -6.63 -1.99 -0.49
C LYS A 29 -5.88 -0.72 -0.16
N ALA A 30 -4.96 -0.30 -1.03
CA ALA A 30 -4.26 0.96 -0.84
C ALA A 30 -5.24 2.14 -0.91
N ARG A 31 -6.18 2.17 -1.88
CA ARG A 31 -7.16 3.26 -1.98
C ARG A 31 -8.00 3.38 -0.72
N ARG A 32 -8.42 2.25 -0.16
CA ARG A 32 -9.14 2.22 1.12
C ARG A 32 -8.28 2.70 2.28
N HIS A 33 -7.03 2.25 2.38
CA HIS A 33 -6.12 2.61 3.47
C HIS A 33 -5.82 4.11 3.50
N TYR A 34 -5.46 4.70 2.37
CA TYR A 34 -5.09 6.11 2.29
C TYR A 34 -6.29 7.05 2.14
N ASP A 35 -7.52 6.56 2.10
CA ASP A 35 -8.75 7.32 1.77
C ASP A 35 -8.64 8.08 0.44
N CYS A 36 -8.36 7.29 -0.59
CA CYS A 36 -8.06 7.74 -1.93
C CYS A 36 -9.32 7.76 -2.84
N ALA A 37 -10.49 7.47 -2.28
CA ALA A 37 -11.75 7.46 -3.00
C ALA A 37 -12.39 8.86 -2.95
N VAL A 38 -12.59 9.51 -4.10
CA VAL A 38 -13.21 10.84 -4.17
C VAL A 38 -14.75 10.79 -4.10
N THR A 39 -15.35 9.60 -4.17
CA THR A 39 -16.80 9.40 -4.02
C THR A 39 -17.11 8.12 -3.23
N THR A 40 -18.25 8.11 -2.54
CA THR A 40 -18.77 6.98 -1.77
C THR A 40 -19.05 5.72 -2.62
N GLU A 41 -19.22 5.84 -3.94
CA GLU A 41 -19.41 4.71 -4.86
C GLU A 41 -18.10 4.01 -5.29
N GLN A 42 -16.93 4.61 -5.00
CA GLN A 42 -15.63 4.11 -5.46
C GLN A 42 -14.87 3.29 -4.43
N GLN A 43 -15.38 3.18 -3.19
CA GLN A 43 -14.70 2.48 -2.09
C GLN A 43 -14.39 0.99 -2.40
N ASP A 44 -15.16 0.36 -3.29
CA ASP A 44 -15.00 -1.06 -3.63
C ASP A 44 -14.64 -1.33 -5.11
N ASN A 45 -14.46 -0.29 -5.94
CA ASN A 45 -14.34 -0.49 -7.38
C ASN A 45 -12.89 -0.81 -7.80
N SER A 46 -12.57 -2.10 -7.85
CA SER A 46 -11.33 -2.64 -8.43
C SER A 46 -11.13 -2.29 -9.92
N ALA A 47 -12.15 -1.76 -10.60
CA ALA A 47 -12.08 -1.25 -11.97
C ALA A 47 -11.97 0.28 -12.07
N HIS A 48 -11.82 1.02 -10.95
CA HIS A 48 -11.73 2.48 -11.00
C HIS A 48 -10.52 2.94 -11.82
N VAL A 49 -10.82 3.54 -12.98
CA VAL A 49 -9.86 4.13 -13.91
C VAL A 49 -9.68 5.59 -13.53
N CYS A 50 -8.46 5.99 -13.19
CA CYS A 50 -8.16 7.39 -12.92
C CYS A 50 -8.34 8.23 -14.19
N GLY A 51 -9.02 9.37 -14.05
CA GLY A 51 -9.09 10.41 -15.07
C GLY A 51 -7.75 11.12 -15.26
N PRO A 52 -7.69 12.14 -16.16
CA PRO A 52 -6.45 12.85 -16.49
C PRO A 52 -5.77 13.56 -15.30
N ASP A 53 -6.51 13.84 -14.23
CA ASP A 53 -6.00 14.48 -13.00
C ASP A 53 -5.65 13.44 -11.91
N SER A 54 -4.69 12.56 -12.22
CA SER A 54 -4.26 11.45 -11.35
C SER A 54 -3.74 11.87 -9.97
N ALA A 55 -3.61 13.16 -9.65
CA ALA A 55 -3.30 13.60 -8.28
C ALA A 55 -4.45 13.34 -7.29
N SER A 56 -5.68 13.24 -7.80
CA SER A 56 -6.89 12.92 -7.04
C SER A 56 -7.21 11.41 -7.01
N CYS A 57 -6.45 10.59 -7.74
CA CYS A 57 -6.73 9.18 -7.93
C CYS A 57 -5.46 8.34 -8.08
N MET A 58 -5.37 7.24 -7.32
CA MET A 58 -4.22 6.33 -7.39
C MET A 58 -4.39 5.26 -8.47
N ASP A 59 -3.67 5.37 -9.58
CA ASP A 59 -3.59 4.41 -10.71
C ASP A 59 -2.36 3.47 -10.66
N GLY A 60 -1.58 3.58 -9.59
CA GLY A 60 -0.43 2.71 -9.30
C GLY A 60 0.03 2.93 -7.87
N PHE A 61 0.47 1.86 -7.21
CA PHE A 61 1.10 1.90 -5.90
C PHE A 61 2.63 1.92 -6.07
N PRO A 62 3.33 2.93 -5.50
CA PRO A 62 4.74 3.17 -5.79
C PRO A 62 5.63 2.05 -5.24
N LEU A 63 6.60 1.65 -6.07
CA LEU A 63 7.71 0.82 -5.66
C LEU A 63 8.91 1.70 -5.32
N GLU A 64 9.74 1.23 -4.39
CA GLU A 64 10.95 1.91 -3.94
C GLU A 64 11.86 2.28 -5.12
N ASP A 65 12.30 3.53 -5.16
CA ASP A 65 13.15 4.08 -6.24
C ASP A 65 14.60 4.36 -5.77
N PHE A 66 14.88 4.25 -4.47
CA PHE A 66 16.21 4.39 -3.90
C PHE A 66 16.89 3.04 -3.54
N GLY A 67 18.18 3.13 -3.22
CA GLY A 67 19.02 1.99 -2.86
C GLY A 67 19.72 1.37 -4.07
N GLY A 68 19.81 0.04 -4.09
CA GLY A 68 20.44 -0.72 -5.16
C GLY A 68 19.49 -1.72 -5.81
N THR A 69 20.02 -2.58 -6.68
CA THR A 69 19.25 -3.62 -7.40
C THR A 69 18.54 -4.62 -6.49
N GLY A 70 19.01 -4.79 -5.25
CA GLY A 70 18.33 -5.61 -4.25
C GLY A 70 17.19 -4.91 -3.52
N THR A 71 16.98 -3.62 -3.74
CA THR A 71 15.99 -2.80 -3.02
C THR A 71 15.00 -2.18 -3.98
N ALA A 72 15.49 -1.38 -4.93
CA ALA A 72 14.69 -0.64 -5.87
C ALA A 72 13.79 -1.59 -6.68
N HIS A 73 12.53 -1.21 -6.85
CA HIS A 73 11.49 -1.93 -7.58
C HIS A 73 11.09 -3.30 -7.00
N SER A 74 11.69 -3.75 -5.89
CA SER A 74 11.36 -5.02 -5.23
C SER A 74 10.69 -4.83 -3.86
N HIS A 75 10.58 -3.58 -3.41
CA HIS A 75 9.98 -3.19 -2.14
C HIS A 75 8.96 -2.08 -2.37
N TRP A 76 8.07 -1.89 -1.41
CA TRP A 76 7.23 -0.70 -1.39
C TRP A 76 8.05 0.55 -1.11
N GLU A 77 7.65 1.67 -1.71
CA GLU A 77 8.21 2.99 -1.44
C GLU A 77 8.17 3.30 0.07
N LYS A 78 9.35 3.40 0.71
CA LYS A 78 9.44 3.55 2.15
C LYS A 78 8.79 4.85 2.65
N ARG A 79 8.72 5.92 1.86
CA ARG A 79 7.96 7.12 2.24
C ARG A 79 6.47 6.81 2.47
N VAL A 80 5.91 5.92 1.67
CA VAL A 80 4.48 5.58 1.67
C VAL A 80 4.16 4.45 2.64
N MET A 81 5.07 3.51 2.84
CA MET A 81 4.86 2.31 3.67
C MET A 81 5.66 2.27 4.97
N TYR A 82 6.61 3.19 5.17
CA TYR A 82 7.43 3.35 6.37
C TYR A 82 7.97 2.02 6.93
N SER A 83 7.42 1.55 8.04
CA SER A 83 7.89 0.37 8.78
C SER A 83 7.22 -0.95 8.37
N GLU A 84 6.46 -0.98 7.28
CA GLU A 84 5.78 -2.19 6.80
C GLU A 84 6.78 -3.27 6.36
N LEU A 85 6.38 -4.55 6.46
CA LEU A 85 7.24 -5.71 6.19
C LEU A 85 8.03 -5.62 4.87
N MET A 86 7.39 -5.15 3.81
CA MET A 86 7.93 -5.12 2.44
C MET A 86 8.56 -3.76 2.09
N SER A 87 8.83 -2.90 3.07
CA SER A 87 9.66 -1.70 2.89
C SER A 87 11.13 -2.07 2.68
N GLY A 88 11.87 -1.28 1.88
CA GLY A 88 13.25 -1.56 1.49
C GLY A 88 14.30 -1.61 2.61
N THR A 89 13.93 -1.20 3.82
CA THR A 89 14.76 -1.30 5.02
C THR A 89 13.87 -1.58 6.23
N VAL A 90 14.33 -2.50 7.09
CA VAL A 90 13.64 -2.88 8.33
C VAL A 90 13.82 -1.80 9.38
N ASP A 91 12.73 -1.43 10.07
CA ASP A 91 12.80 -0.63 11.28
C ASP A 91 12.91 -1.55 12.51
N ALA A 92 13.61 -1.13 13.57
CA ALA A 92 14.00 -2.02 14.69
C ALA A 92 12.85 -2.61 15.53
N ASN A 93 11.60 -2.23 15.24
CA ASN A 93 10.39 -2.71 15.91
C ASN A 93 9.69 -3.79 15.05
N LEU A 94 8.61 -4.38 15.57
CA LEU A 94 7.80 -5.32 14.80
C LEU A 94 7.14 -4.61 13.60
N SER A 95 7.51 -5.00 12.38
CA SER A 95 6.91 -4.53 11.14
C SER A 95 5.53 -5.15 10.93
N PRO A 96 4.46 -4.36 10.76
CA PRO A 96 3.14 -4.89 10.44
C PRO A 96 3.12 -5.49 9.02
N ILE A 97 2.22 -6.44 8.78
CA ILE A 97 1.90 -6.92 7.44
C ILE A 97 0.59 -6.28 7.01
N SER A 98 0.67 -5.38 6.04
CA SER A 98 -0.48 -4.62 5.58
C SER A 98 -1.42 -5.46 4.72
N ASP A 99 -2.70 -5.07 4.69
CA ASP A 99 -3.66 -5.53 3.69
C ASP A 99 -3.18 -5.28 2.25
N ILE A 100 -2.29 -4.31 2.03
CA ILE A 100 -1.71 -3.99 0.73
C ILE A 100 -0.72 -5.09 0.30
N THR A 101 0.13 -5.54 1.21
CA THR A 101 1.05 -6.68 0.98
C THR A 101 0.28 -7.99 0.81
N LEU A 102 -0.75 -8.24 1.63
CA LEU A 102 -1.60 -9.41 1.44
C LEU A 102 -2.32 -9.37 0.07
N ALA A 103 -2.76 -8.20 -0.36
CA ALA A 103 -3.35 -8.03 -1.69
C ALA A 103 -2.37 -8.27 -2.84
N LEU A 104 -1.08 -7.95 -2.67
CA LEU A 104 -0.05 -8.36 -3.64
C LEU A 104 0.03 -9.89 -3.73
N PHE A 105 -0.03 -10.59 -2.60
CA PHE A 105 -0.04 -12.06 -2.60
C PHE A 105 -1.29 -12.63 -3.28
N GLU A 106 -2.47 -12.04 -3.07
CA GLU A 106 -3.69 -12.42 -3.79
C GLU A 106 -3.59 -12.14 -5.30
N ASP A 107 -3.17 -10.94 -5.69
CA ASP A 107 -3.02 -10.53 -7.10
C ASP A 107 -1.94 -11.33 -7.84
N SER A 108 -0.96 -11.90 -7.13
CA SER A 108 0.04 -12.80 -7.71
C SER A 108 -0.54 -14.12 -8.22
N GLY A 109 -1.70 -14.53 -7.68
CA GLY A 109 -2.34 -15.81 -7.94
C GLY A 109 -1.68 -17.02 -7.25
N TRP A 110 -0.63 -16.80 -6.44
CA TRP A 110 0.05 -17.89 -5.72
C TRP A 110 -0.56 -18.18 -4.35
N TYR A 111 -1.28 -17.21 -3.77
CA TYR A 111 -1.78 -17.30 -2.41
C TYR A 111 -3.23 -16.83 -2.32
N ILE A 112 -3.95 -17.38 -1.35
CA ILE A 112 -5.26 -16.90 -0.91
C ILE A 112 -5.06 -16.41 0.53
N PRO A 113 -4.79 -15.11 0.75
CA PRO A 113 -4.51 -14.60 2.08
C PRO A 113 -5.78 -14.49 2.93
N ASP A 114 -5.65 -14.69 4.23
CA ASP A 114 -6.66 -14.25 5.19
C ASP A 114 -6.28 -12.85 5.70
N TYR A 115 -7.04 -11.84 5.30
CA TYR A 115 -6.82 -10.46 5.72
C TYR A 115 -7.03 -10.22 7.22
N LYS A 116 -7.67 -11.15 7.93
CA LYS A 116 -7.87 -11.04 9.39
C LYS A 116 -6.60 -11.30 10.18
N VAL A 117 -5.58 -11.91 9.57
CA VAL A 117 -4.32 -12.28 10.22
C VAL A 117 -3.12 -11.42 9.80
N GLY A 118 -3.34 -10.23 9.23
CA GLY A 118 -2.27 -9.30 8.84
C GLY A 118 -1.39 -8.80 10.00
N GLY A 119 -1.77 -9.02 11.26
CA GLY A 119 -0.87 -8.79 12.40
C GLY A 119 0.24 -9.84 12.46
N PRO A 120 1.53 -9.46 12.59
CA PRO A 120 2.64 -10.39 12.87
C PRO A 120 2.36 -11.37 14.01
N GLU A 121 1.65 -10.91 15.04
CA GLU A 121 1.21 -11.70 16.18
C GLU A 121 0.21 -12.81 15.80
N CYS A 122 -0.58 -12.61 14.74
CA CYS A 122 -1.55 -13.58 14.25
C CYS A 122 -0.85 -14.75 13.53
N PHE A 123 0.39 -14.59 13.05
CA PHE A 123 1.20 -15.69 12.54
C PHE A 123 1.74 -16.59 13.66
N VAL A 124 1.93 -16.03 14.86
CA VAL A 124 2.30 -16.80 16.04
C VAL A 124 1.10 -17.60 16.54
N ASN A 125 -0.08 -16.96 16.62
CA ASN A 125 -1.34 -17.62 16.91
C ASN A 125 -2.54 -16.89 16.28
N ALA A 126 -3.17 -17.52 15.30
CA ALA A 126 -4.30 -16.96 14.58
C ALA A 126 -5.53 -16.68 15.48
N GLU A 127 -5.73 -17.46 16.55
CA GLU A 127 -6.85 -17.29 17.51
C GLU A 127 -6.87 -15.92 18.17
N TRP A 128 -5.71 -15.24 18.24
CA TRP A 128 -5.62 -13.88 18.77
C TRP A 128 -6.33 -12.84 17.92
N CYS A 129 -6.62 -13.14 16.66
CA CYS A 129 -7.12 -12.18 15.67
C CYS A 129 -8.41 -12.65 14.95
N VAL A 130 -8.83 -13.91 15.13
CA VAL A 130 -9.96 -14.51 14.39
C VAL A 130 -11.22 -14.79 15.22
N SER A 131 -11.32 -14.32 16.47
CA SER A 131 -12.53 -14.54 17.28
C SER A 131 -13.77 -13.91 16.66
N SER A 132 -14.90 -14.64 16.67
CA SER A 132 -16.21 -14.20 16.20
C SER A 132 -17.01 -13.40 17.22
N THR A 133 -16.45 -13.14 18.41
CA THR A 133 -17.07 -12.27 19.41
C THR A 133 -16.65 -10.82 19.16
N ALA A 134 -17.54 -9.85 19.42
CA ALA A 134 -17.25 -8.40 19.31
C ALA A 134 -16.11 -7.90 20.22
N THR A 135 -15.43 -8.81 20.91
CA THR A 135 -14.30 -8.63 21.82
C THR A 135 -13.01 -9.26 21.31
N ALA A 136 -12.99 -9.79 20.08
CA ALA A 136 -11.75 -10.23 19.44
C ALA A 136 -10.72 -9.09 19.51
N PRO A 137 -9.49 -9.35 19.99
CA PRO A 137 -8.45 -8.35 19.89
C PRO A 137 -8.27 -8.01 18.41
N GLU A 138 -8.49 -6.75 18.03
CA GLU A 138 -7.92 -6.28 16.77
C GLU A 138 -6.41 -6.50 16.81
N SER A 139 -5.81 -6.80 15.66
CA SER A 139 -4.35 -6.86 15.51
C SER A 139 -3.72 -5.64 16.19
N ARG A 140 -2.96 -5.87 17.27
CA ARG A 140 -2.23 -4.84 18.02
C ARG A 140 -1.19 -4.15 17.14
N LEU A 141 -0.73 -4.81 16.08
CA LEU A 141 0.24 -4.30 15.13
C LEU A 141 -0.42 -4.07 13.76
N ARG A 142 -1.57 -3.40 13.73
CA ARG A 142 -2.15 -2.94 12.47
C ARG A 142 -1.23 -1.92 11.80
N PHE A 143 -1.12 -1.99 10.47
CA PHE A 143 -0.49 -0.94 9.69
C PHE A 143 -1.38 0.32 9.69
N LEU A 144 -0.91 1.42 10.30
CA LEU A 144 -1.66 2.69 10.44
C LEU A 144 -0.99 3.87 9.71
N TRP A 145 0.23 3.67 9.18
CA TRP A 145 0.98 4.77 8.58
C TRP A 145 0.28 5.30 7.33
N GLY A 146 0.09 6.62 7.26
CA GLY A 146 -0.57 7.29 6.15
C GLY A 146 -2.09 7.03 6.04
N GLU A 147 -2.70 6.33 7.01
CA GLU A 147 -4.13 6.07 6.98
C GLU A 147 -4.94 7.37 6.86
N ASN A 148 -5.90 7.41 5.95
CA ASN A 148 -6.78 8.55 5.67
C ASN A 148 -6.07 9.86 5.29
N LYS A 149 -4.83 9.83 4.79
CA LYS A 149 -4.08 11.04 4.38
C LYS A 149 -4.44 11.57 2.98
N GLY A 150 -5.29 10.87 2.25
CA GLY A 150 -5.70 11.19 0.88
C GLY A 150 -4.71 10.74 -0.18
N CYS A 151 -5.13 10.75 -1.45
CA CYS A 151 -4.29 10.29 -2.57
C CYS A 151 -2.98 11.05 -2.73
N SER A 152 -2.95 12.34 -2.41
CA SER A 152 -1.74 13.16 -2.50
C SER A 152 -0.62 12.67 -1.58
N PHE A 153 -0.95 11.93 -0.52
CA PHE A 153 0.05 11.26 0.31
C PHE A 153 0.81 10.21 -0.48
N VAL A 154 0.11 9.40 -1.28
CA VAL A 154 0.73 8.33 -2.08
C VAL A 154 1.34 8.90 -3.36
N THR A 155 0.62 9.75 -4.07
CA THR A 155 1.01 10.32 -5.38
C THR A 155 1.91 11.56 -5.27
N GLY A 156 2.33 11.93 -4.07
CA GLY A 156 3.29 13.01 -3.83
C GLY A 156 4.71 12.63 -4.25
N SER A 157 5.55 13.64 -4.53
CA SER A 157 6.94 13.43 -4.94
C SER A 157 7.78 12.80 -3.82
N SER A 158 8.62 11.83 -4.16
CA SER A 158 9.66 11.27 -3.27
C SER A 158 10.69 12.34 -2.82
N GLY A 159 10.76 13.48 -3.53
CA GLY A 159 11.76 14.55 -3.34
C GLY A 159 11.65 15.46 -2.11
N ARG A 160 10.86 15.16 -1.08
CA ARG A 160 10.90 15.88 0.22
C ARG A 160 10.65 14.98 1.43
N ALA A 161 11.28 13.82 1.46
CA ALA A 161 11.61 13.20 2.74
C ALA A 161 12.83 13.93 3.33
N THR A 162 12.61 15.12 3.92
CA THR A 162 13.49 15.50 5.03
C THR A 162 13.10 14.60 6.19
N TRP A 163 14.00 13.68 6.50
CA TRP A 163 14.08 13.00 7.79
C TRP A 163 13.86 13.97 8.96
#